data_AF-A0A7V5LRJ9-F1
#
_entry.id   AF-A0A7V5LRJ9-F1
#
_cell.length_a   1.000
_cell.length_b   1.000
_cell.length_c   1.000
_cell.angle_alpha   90.00
_cell.angle_beta   90.00
_cell.angle_gamma   90.00
#
_symmetry.space_group_name_H-M   'P 1'
#
loop_
_entity.id
_entity.type
_entity.pdbx_description
1 polymer ?
#
loop_
_entity_poly.entity_id
_entity_poly.type
_entity_poly.pdbx_seq_one_letter_code
_entity_poly.pdbx_strand_id
1 'polypeptide(L)'
;MLAQLFFPPICLLGLPLLKALTFIFLLLPRVVRIIPFLSWRCPSPSEVIILGYYLSLAGIIVFHQKIVRWSLVVVFSMATLLLMTSPRSSSFPGLRVTFLDVGQGQSILVEFPQKKKMLIDGGGLVGSQFDIGEKIVSPFLWSKGIKSI
;
A
#
# COMPACT_ATOMS: atom_id res chain seq x y z
N MET A 1 4.71 37.32 31.14
CA MET A 1 5.35 36.67 32.30
C MET A 1 4.74 35.31 32.67
N LEU A 2 3.42 35.07 32.46
CA LEU A 2 2.78 33.77 32.75
C LEU A 2 3.14 32.66 31.74
N ALA A 3 3.45 32.99 30.47
CA ALA A 3 3.81 31.98 29.47
C ALA A 3 5.16 31.28 29.76
N GLN A 4 6.10 31.92 30.46
CA GLN A 4 7.44 31.33 30.69
C GLN A 4 7.47 30.31 31.86
N LEU A 5 6.45 30.29 32.73
CA LEU A 5 6.39 29.37 33.86
C LEU A 5 5.78 27.99 33.52
N PHE A 6 4.89 27.93 32.51
CA PHE A 6 4.23 26.69 32.09
C PHE A 6 5.00 25.90 31.03
N PHE A 7 5.87 26.54 30.26
CA PHE A 7 6.69 25.90 29.24
C PHE A 7 7.70 24.85 29.76
N PRO A 8 8.46 25.08 30.86
CA PRO A 8 9.48 24.13 31.29
C PRO A 8 8.96 22.75 31.76
N PRO A 9 7.94 22.62 32.63
CA PRO A 9 7.49 21.31 33.13
C PRO A 9 6.74 20.49 32.08
N ILE A 10 5.97 21.15 31.20
CA ILE A 10 5.28 20.48 30.09
C ILE A 10 6.29 19.92 29.08
N CYS A 11 7.38 20.65 28.79
CA CYS A 11 8.49 20.13 27.98
C CYS A 11 9.22 18.95 28.65
N LEU A 12 9.42 19.00 29.98
CA LEU A 12 10.17 17.97 30.71
C LEU A 12 9.50 16.59 30.67
N LEU A 13 8.16 16.55 30.72
CA LEU A 13 7.37 15.31 30.61
C LEU A 13 6.90 15.00 29.18
N GLY A 14 6.64 16.04 28.37
CA GLY A 14 6.16 15.89 27.00
C GLY A 14 7.22 15.34 26.04
N LEU A 15 8.48 15.77 26.17
CA LEU A 15 9.58 15.28 25.31
C LEU A 15 9.91 13.78 25.49
N PRO A 16 10.06 13.22 26.71
CA PRO A 16 10.28 11.79 26.87
C PRO A 16 9.07 10.98 26.42
N LEU A 17 7.84 11.48 26.66
CA LEU A 17 6.62 10.84 26.15
C LEU A 17 6.61 10.82 24.61
N LEU A 18 6.88 11.94 23.95
CA LEU A 18 6.96 12.02 22.48
C LEU A 18 8.06 11.09 21.93
N LYS A 19 9.24 11.07 22.57
CA LYS A 19 10.32 10.14 22.21
C LYS A 19 9.91 8.68 22.39
N ALA A 20 9.21 8.34 23.47
CA ALA A 20 8.70 6.99 23.69
C ALA A 20 7.67 6.61 22.62
N LEU A 21 6.72 7.50 22.33
CA LEU A 21 5.69 7.28 21.30
C LEU A 21 6.29 7.13 19.90
N THR A 22 7.22 8.00 19.52
CA THR A 22 7.93 7.90 18.23
C THR A 22 8.82 6.67 18.17
N PHE A 23 9.49 6.30 19.27
CA PHE A 23 10.27 5.07 19.34
C PHE A 23 9.38 3.84 19.15
N ILE A 24 8.25 3.75 19.86
CA ILE A 24 7.26 2.67 19.70
C ILE A 24 6.73 2.64 18.27
N PHE A 25 6.38 3.80 17.70
CA PHE A 25 5.90 3.92 16.32
C PHE A 25 6.94 3.43 15.30
N LEU A 26 8.23 3.72 15.51
CA LEU A 26 9.32 3.25 14.64
C LEU A 26 9.71 1.79 14.90
N LEU A 27 9.45 1.25 16.09
CA LEU A 27 9.73 -0.14 16.44
C LEU A 27 8.73 -1.09 15.78
N LEU A 28 7.46 -0.69 15.70
CA LEU A 28 6.38 -1.44 15.04
C LEU A 28 6.74 -1.93 13.61
N PRO A 29 7.10 -1.05 12.64
CA PRO A 29 7.46 -1.49 11.29
C PRO A 29 8.75 -2.32 11.25
N ARG A 30 9.65 -2.17 12.24
CA ARG A 30 10.84 -3.03 12.34
C ARG A 30 10.45 -4.46 12.71
N VAL A 31 9.55 -4.63 13.69
CA VAL A 31 9.05 -5.95 14.10
C VAL A 31 8.24 -6.60 12.98
N VAL A 32 7.36 -5.83 12.32
CA VAL A 32 6.55 -6.31 11.19
C VAL A 32 7.42 -6.80 10.03
N ARG A 33 8.54 -6.13 9.73
CA ARG A 33 9.48 -6.57 8.69
C ARG A 33 10.16 -7.91 8.99
N ILE A 34 10.34 -8.26 10.27
CA ILE A 34 11.01 -9.51 10.66
C ILE A 34 10.08 -10.71 10.53
N ILE A 35 8.76 -10.49 10.58
CA ILE A 35 7.74 -11.55 10.52
C ILE A 35 7.10 -11.49 9.12
N PRO A 36 7.48 -12.37 8.17
CA PRO A 36 7.05 -12.29 6.77
C PRO A 36 5.54 -12.35 6.60
N PHE A 37 4.84 -13.01 7.53
CA PHE A 37 3.39 -13.16 7.53
C PHE A 37 2.63 -11.89 7.92
N LEU A 38 3.27 -10.91 8.58
CA LEU A 38 2.64 -9.64 8.96
C LEU A 38 2.67 -8.61 7.82
N SER A 39 3.48 -8.83 6.78
CA SER A 39 3.55 -7.96 5.62
C SER A 39 2.81 -8.56 4.42
N TRP A 40 1.56 -8.16 4.24
CA TRP A 40 0.81 -8.48 3.02
C TRP A 40 0.97 -7.35 2.00
N ARG A 41 1.58 -7.64 0.86
CA ARG A 41 1.74 -6.69 -0.25
C ARG A 41 0.52 -6.77 -1.15
N CYS A 42 -0.40 -5.82 -1.00
CA CYS A 42 -1.55 -5.68 -1.88
C CYS A 42 -1.29 -4.53 -2.86
N PRO A 43 -1.54 -4.72 -4.17
CA PRO A 43 -1.62 -3.61 -5.10
C PRO A 43 -2.69 -2.60 -4.69
N SER A 44 -2.46 -1.35 -5.09
CA SER A 44 -3.40 -0.26 -4.88
C SER A 44 -4.77 -0.63 -5.50
N PRO A 45 -5.83 -0.72 -4.68
CA PRO A 45 -7.16 -1.05 -5.17
C PRO A 45 -7.72 0.10 -6.00
N SER A 46 -8.66 -0.21 -6.89
CA SER A 46 -9.30 0.84 -7.70
C SER A 46 -10.00 1.87 -6.82
N GLU A 47 -9.96 3.14 -7.23
CA GLU A 47 -10.61 4.25 -6.53
C GLU A 47 -12.10 4.00 -6.28
N VAL A 48 -12.77 3.30 -7.21
CA VAL A 48 -14.18 2.92 -7.09
C VAL A 48 -14.44 1.98 -5.91
N ILE A 49 -13.57 0.99 -5.69
CA ILE A 49 -13.67 0.07 -4.54
C ILE A 49 -13.43 0.82 -3.24
N ILE A 50 -12.44 1.72 -3.21
CA ILE A 50 -12.13 2.54 -2.03
C ILE A 50 -13.33 3.44 -1.69
N LEU A 51 -13.88 4.13 -2.69
CA LEU A 51 -15.05 4.98 -2.52
C LEU A 51 -16.27 4.17 -2.06
N GLY A 52 -16.55 3.04 -2.69
CA GLY A 52 -17.64 2.14 -2.30
C GLY A 52 -17.48 1.60 -0.88
N TYR A 53 -16.26 1.28 -0.46
CA TYR A 53 -15.94 0.87 0.90
C TYR A 53 -16.28 1.95 1.92
N TYR A 54 -15.83 3.19 1.71
CA TYR A 54 -16.11 4.29 2.64
C TYR A 54 -17.58 4.73 2.63
N LEU A 55 -18.23 4.76 1.46
CA LEU A 55 -19.65 5.09 1.36
C LEU A 55 -20.53 4.04 2.02
N SER A 56 -20.22 2.75 1.85
CA SER A 56 -20.96 1.68 2.52
C SER A 56 -20.76 1.72 4.03
N LEU A 57 -19.54 1.96 4.51
CA LEU A 57 -19.25 2.12 5.95
C LEU A 57 -20.03 3.30 6.55
N ALA A 58 -19.98 4.48 5.91
CA ALA A 58 -20.72 5.65 6.35
C ALA A 58 -22.24 5.39 6.32
N GLY A 59 -22.74 4.75 5.26
CA GLY A 59 -24.15 4.41 5.14
C GLY A 59 -24.64 3.43 6.22
N ILE A 60 -23.83 2.47 6.66
CA ILE A 60 -24.18 1.56 7.77
C ILE A 60 -24.42 2.33 9.08
N ILE A 61 -23.70 3.43 9.28
CA ILE A 61 -23.81 4.30 10.46
C ILE A 61 -25.03 5.22 10.35
N VAL A 62 -25.27 5.80 9.16
CA VAL A 62 -26.33 6.80 8.93
C VAL A 62 -27.72 6.17 8.78
N PHE A 63 -27.84 5.04 8.08
CA PHE A 63 -29.13 4.44 7.77
C PHE A 63 -29.52 3.37 8.81
N HIS A 64 -30.66 3.59 9.47
CA HIS A 64 -31.20 2.67 10.48
C HIS A 64 -32.22 1.66 9.94
N GLN A 65 -32.68 1.84 8.70
CA GLN A 65 -33.62 0.90 8.07
C GLN A 65 -32.93 -0.45 7.85
N LYS A 66 -33.51 -1.53 8.41
CA LYS A 66 -32.87 -2.87 8.43
C LYS A 66 -32.46 -3.33 7.03
N ILE A 67 -33.34 -3.22 6.03
CA ILE A 67 -33.07 -3.73 4.69
C ILE A 67 -31.92 -2.98 3.99
N VAL A 68 -31.90 -1.64 4.11
CA VAL A 68 -30.83 -0.80 3.57
C VAL A 68 -29.51 -1.11 4.29
N ARG A 69 -29.52 -1.17 5.62
CA ARG A 69 -28.32 -1.45 6.41
C ARG A 69 -27.71 -2.81 6.07
N TRP A 70 -28.53 -3.86 5.93
CA TRP A 70 -28.04 -5.18 5.52
C TRP A 70 -27.46 -5.19 4.11
N SER A 71 -28.08 -4.49 3.15
CA SER A 71 -27.50 -4.35 1.81
C SER A 71 -26.12 -3.67 1.83
N LEU A 72 -25.95 -2.63 2.66
CA LEU A 72 -24.67 -1.93 2.80
C LEU A 72 -23.61 -2.79 3.51
N VAL A 73 -24.00 -3.61 4.49
CA VAL A 73 -23.10 -4.61 5.09
C VAL A 73 -22.60 -5.60 4.03
N VAL A 74 -23.49 -6.10 3.17
CA VAL A 74 -23.09 -7.00 2.07
C VAL A 74 -22.13 -6.30 1.11
N VAL A 75 -22.42 -5.06 0.70
CA VAL A 75 -21.53 -4.27 -0.17
C VAL A 75 -20.18 -4.02 0.50
N PHE A 76 -20.16 -3.65 1.79
CA PHE A 76 -18.94 -3.44 2.57
C PHE A 76 -18.10 -4.71 2.66
N SER A 77 -18.72 -5.85 2.96
CA SER A 77 -18.05 -7.15 3.00
C SER A 77 -17.50 -7.55 1.63
N MET A 78 -18.27 -7.33 0.55
CA MET A 78 -17.83 -7.58 -0.81
C MET A 78 -16.64 -6.68 -1.19
N ALA A 79 -16.70 -5.39 -0.88
CA ALA A 79 -15.59 -4.46 -1.10
C ALA A 79 -14.34 -4.90 -0.33
N THR A 80 -14.49 -5.31 0.94
CA THR A 80 -13.39 -5.84 1.76
C THR A 80 -12.77 -7.09 1.14
N LEU A 81 -13.59 -8.01 0.63
CA LEU A 81 -13.09 -9.20 -0.07
C LEU A 81 -12.34 -8.82 -1.35
N LEU A 82 -12.88 -7.87 -2.12
CA LEU A 82 -12.25 -7.39 -3.35
C LEU A 82 -10.91 -6.69 -3.10
N LEU A 83 -10.77 -5.97 -1.98
CA LEU A 83 -9.50 -5.39 -1.52
C LEU A 83 -8.45 -6.46 -1.21
N MET A 84 -8.86 -7.65 -0.79
CA MET A 84 -7.96 -8.78 -0.53
C MET A 84 -7.59 -9.54 -1.81
N THR A 85 -8.47 -9.55 -2.81
CA THR A 85 -8.21 -10.22 -4.09
C THR A 85 -7.41 -9.31 -5.02
N SER A 86 -6.11 -9.61 -5.16
CA SER A 86 -5.22 -8.89 -6.09
C SER A 86 -5.79 -8.84 -7.53
N PRO A 87 -5.51 -7.77 -8.31
CA PRO A 87 -5.76 -7.70 -9.74
C PRO A 87 -5.16 -8.93 -10.40
N ARG A 88 -5.96 -9.53 -11.28
CA ARG A 88 -5.57 -10.73 -12.00
C ARG A 88 -4.57 -10.33 -13.06
N SER A 89 -3.47 -11.08 -13.15
CA SER A 89 -2.50 -10.92 -14.24
C SER A 89 -3.23 -10.95 -15.59
N SER A 90 -3.25 -9.82 -16.30
CA SER A 90 -3.74 -9.79 -17.68
C SER A 90 -2.84 -10.65 -18.58
N SER A 91 -3.43 -11.42 -19.49
CA SER A 91 -2.69 -12.17 -20.50
C SER A 91 -2.65 -11.32 -21.76
N PHE A 92 -1.46 -10.96 -22.22
CA PHE A 92 -1.30 -10.30 -23.51
C PHE A 92 -1.18 -11.35 -24.63
N PRO A 93 -1.94 -11.21 -25.74
CA PRO A 93 -1.89 -12.19 -26.83
C PRO A 93 -0.58 -12.12 -27.63
N GLY A 94 0.10 -10.97 -27.62
CA GLY A 94 1.36 -10.74 -28.32
C GLY A 94 2.53 -10.47 -27.37
N LEU A 95 3.70 -10.23 -27.95
CA LEU A 95 4.87 -9.73 -27.24
C LEU A 95 4.68 -8.24 -26.91
N ARG A 96 4.83 -7.87 -25.65
CA ARG A 96 4.79 -6.49 -25.18
C ARG A 96 6.05 -6.20 -24.37
N VAL A 97 6.71 -5.09 -24.72
CA VAL A 97 7.87 -4.58 -23.97
C VAL A 97 7.46 -3.26 -23.33
N THR A 98 7.61 -3.13 -22.02
CA THR A 98 7.35 -1.90 -21.27
C THR A 98 8.65 -1.40 -20.66
N PHE A 99 9.06 -0.19 -21.00
CA PHE A 99 10.18 0.50 -20.37
C PHE A 99 9.64 1.29 -19.18
N LEU A 100 10.11 0.99 -17.97
CA LEU A 100 9.70 1.68 -16.76
C LEU A 100 10.61 2.89 -16.56
N ASP A 101 10.00 4.05 -16.32
CA ASP A 101 10.72 5.21 -15.85
C ASP A 101 11.05 5.04 -14.37
N VAL A 102 12.34 4.78 -14.11
CA VAL A 102 12.92 4.61 -12.78
C VAL A 102 13.89 5.74 -12.44
N GLY A 103 13.93 6.81 -13.24
CA GLY A 103 14.93 7.87 -13.13
C GLY A 103 16.31 7.42 -13.62
N GLN A 104 17.18 6.95 -12.71
CA GLN A 104 18.51 6.46 -13.07
C GLN A 104 18.57 4.93 -13.11
N GLY A 105 19.18 4.39 -14.18
CA GLY A 105 19.27 2.96 -14.46
C GLY A 105 18.27 2.51 -15.53
N GLN A 106 18.08 1.20 -15.66
CA GLN A 106 17.11 0.63 -16.61
C GLN A 106 16.15 -0.30 -15.87
N SER A 107 14.89 -0.33 -16.29
CA SER A 107 13.97 -1.39 -15.87
C SER A 107 12.98 -1.67 -16.99
N ILE A 108 12.99 -2.91 -17.49
CA ILE A 108 12.25 -3.32 -18.69
C ILE A 108 11.44 -4.57 -18.38
N LEU A 109 10.13 -4.49 -18.52
CA LEU A 109 9.24 -5.64 -18.44
C LEU A 109 8.95 -6.17 -19.85
N VAL A 110 9.28 -7.44 -20.08
CA VAL A 110 8.93 -8.19 -21.29
C VAL A 110 7.81 -9.17 -20.97
N GLU A 111 6.66 -9.00 -21.62
CA GLU A 111 5.49 -9.87 -21.53
C GLU A 111 5.38 -10.66 -22.83
N PHE A 112 5.64 -11.98 -22.79
CA PHE A 112 5.60 -12.85 -23.95
C PHE A 112 4.18 -13.35 -24.26
N PRO A 113 3.91 -13.76 -25.51
CA PRO A 113 2.79 -14.63 -25.80
C PRO A 113 2.88 -15.87 -24.90
N GLN A 114 1.75 -16.39 -24.38
CA GLN A 114 1.68 -17.54 -23.45
C GLN A 114 1.95 -17.24 -21.97
N LYS A 115 1.72 -16.00 -21.51
CA LYS A 115 1.77 -15.59 -20.08
C LYS A 115 3.15 -15.63 -19.42
N LYS A 116 4.23 -15.94 -20.16
CA LYS A 116 5.60 -15.81 -19.65
C LYS A 116 5.96 -14.33 -19.54
N LYS A 117 6.71 -13.98 -18.49
CA LYS A 117 7.16 -12.61 -18.22
C LYS A 117 8.62 -12.65 -17.83
N MET A 118 9.33 -11.57 -18.12
CA MET A 118 10.72 -11.39 -17.74
C MET A 118 10.91 -9.93 -17.38
N LEU A 119 11.57 -9.67 -16.26
CA LEU A 119 12.05 -8.34 -15.91
C LEU A 119 13.55 -8.28 -16.16
N ILE A 120 13.97 -7.28 -16.94
CA ILE A 120 15.37 -6.99 -17.22
C ILE A 120 15.72 -5.72 -16.44
N ASP A 121 16.61 -5.88 -15.47
CA ASP A 121 17.04 -4.82 -14.54
C ASP A 121 15.91 -4.25 -13.64
N GLY A 122 16.29 -3.71 -12.48
CA GLY A 122 15.40 -3.10 -11.49
C GLY A 122 15.58 -1.59 -11.35
N GLY A 123 16.51 -1.01 -12.10
CA GLY A 123 16.96 0.35 -11.94
C GLY A 123 17.69 0.57 -10.63
N GLY A 124 17.96 1.83 -10.31
CA GLY A 124 18.55 2.21 -9.04
C GLY A 124 20.01 2.60 -9.17
N LEU A 125 20.46 3.31 -8.15
CA LEU A 125 21.83 3.72 -7.97
C LEU A 125 22.40 3.00 -6.77
N VAL A 126 23.60 2.44 -6.93
CA VAL A 126 24.34 1.84 -5.82
C VAL A 126 24.56 2.92 -4.76
N GLY A 127 24.11 2.66 -3.53
CA GLY A 127 24.23 3.59 -2.40
C GLY A 127 23.07 4.58 -2.23
N SER A 128 22.05 4.55 -3.09
CA SER A 128 20.81 5.31 -2.87
C SER A 128 20.03 4.76 -1.67
N GLN A 129 19.53 5.65 -0.80
CA GLN A 129 18.57 5.28 0.25
C GLN A 129 17.15 5.05 -0.30
N PHE A 130 16.89 5.44 -1.55
CA PHE A 130 15.60 5.25 -2.21
C PHE A 130 15.59 3.92 -2.95
N ASP A 131 14.81 2.96 -2.44
CA ASP A 131 14.63 1.63 -3.04
C ASP A 131 13.68 1.68 -4.24
N ILE A 132 14.27 1.69 -5.44
CA ILE A 132 13.53 1.74 -6.71
C ILE A 132 12.66 0.49 -6.90
N GLY A 133 13.17 -0.67 -6.48
CA GLY A 133 12.46 -1.93 -6.55
C GLY A 133 11.16 -1.89 -5.75
N GLU A 134 11.21 -1.38 -4.51
CA GLU A 134 10.05 -1.25 -3.63
C GLU A 134 9.11 -0.11 -4.03
N LYS A 135 9.64 1.03 -4.48
CA LYS A 135 8.85 2.25 -4.67
C LYS A 135 8.27 2.42 -6.07
N ILE A 136 8.87 1.81 -7.09
CA ILE A 136 8.48 2.00 -8.50
C ILE A 136 8.16 0.66 -9.16
N VAL A 137 9.13 -0.26 -9.18
CA VAL A 137 9.01 -1.51 -9.96
C VAL A 137 7.94 -2.42 -9.38
N SER A 138 7.97 -2.69 -8.07
CA SER A 138 6.99 -3.59 -7.43
C SER A 138 5.55 -3.07 -7.51
N PRO A 139 5.24 -1.79 -7.21
CA PRO A 139 3.90 -1.24 -7.40
C PRO A 139 3.39 -1.35 -8.84
N PHE A 140 4.27 -1.14 -9.83
CA PHE A 140 3.91 -1.31 -11.24
C PHE A 140 3.61 -2.78 -11.59
N LEU A 141 4.44 -3.73 -11.15
CA LEU A 141 4.20 -5.15 -11.40
C LEU A 141 2.90 -5.62 -10.74
N TRP A 142 2.64 -5.21 -9.50
CA TRP A 142 1.43 -5.57 -8.78
C TRP A 142 0.18 -4.94 -9.38
N SER A 143 0.24 -3.72 -9.91
CA SER A 143 -0.91 -3.11 -10.59
C SER A 143 -1.30 -3.88 -11.86
N LYS A 144 -0.32 -4.51 -12.52
CA LYS A 144 -0.55 -5.47 -13.62
C LYS A 144 -0.92 -6.90 -13.16
N GLY A 145 -1.04 -7.14 -11.85
CA GLY A 145 -1.34 -8.45 -11.28
C GLY A 145 -0.18 -9.45 -11.39
N ILE A 146 1.05 -8.98 -11.61
CA ILE A 146 2.25 -9.80 -11.74
C ILE A 146 2.79 -10.08 -10.33
N LYS A 147 2.77 -11.36 -9.94
CA LYS A 147 3.27 -11.81 -8.62
C LYS A 147 4.61 -12.56 -8.72
N SER A 148 4.94 -13.05 -9.91
CA SER A 148 6.19 -13.73 -10.22
C SER A 148 6.59 -13.40 -11.65
N ILE A 149 7.90 -13.37 -11.87
CA ILE A 149 8.61 -13.10 -13.13
C ILE A 149 9.72 -14.13 -13.26
#